data_AF-A0A376Y2U4-F1
#
_entry.id   AF-A0A376Y2U4-F1
#
_cell.length_a   1.000
_cell.length_b   1.000
_cell.length_c   1.000
_cell.angle_alpha   90.00
_cell.angle_beta   90.00
_cell.angle_gamma   90.00
#
_symmetry.space_group_name_H-M   'P 1'
#
loop_
_entity.id
_entity.type
_entity.pdbx_description
1 polymer ?
#
loop_
_entity_poly.entity_id
_entity_poly.type
_entity_poly.pdbx_seq_one_letter_code
_entity_poly.pdbx_strand_id
1 'polypeptide(L)' 'MESDDQKLLMASDAGYGFVCTFNDLVARNRAGKALITLPENAHVMPPVVIEDASDMLLAITQAGRMLMFR' A
#
# COMPACT_ATOMS: atom_id res chain seq x y z
N MET A 1 14.65 8.33 10.55
CA MET A 1 14.15 8.30 9.17
C MET A 1 14.12 6.84 8.78
N GLU A 2 12.96 6.35 8.34
CA GLU A 2 12.84 5.04 7.69
C GLU A 2 13.88 4.93 6.57
N SER A 3 14.47 3.76 6.36
CA SER A 3 15.44 3.58 5.28
C SER A 3 14.77 3.78 3.91
N ASP A 4 15.49 4.29 2.92
CA ASP A 4 14.97 4.45 1.55
C ASP A 4 14.45 3.12 0.96
N ASP A 5 14.99 2.00 1.43
CA ASP A 5 14.64 0.64 1.03
C ASP A 5 13.49 0.02 1.84
N GLN A 6 12.95 0.73 2.85
CA GLN A 6 11.85 0.25 3.68
C GLN A 6 10.67 -0.17 2.82
N LYS A 7 10.22 -1.43 2.98
CA LYS A 7 9.08 -1.98 2.23
C LYS A 7 7.76 -1.49 2.79
N LEU A 8 6.85 -1.14 1.89
CA LEU A 8 5.52 -0.64 2.19
C LEU A 8 4.48 -1.35 1.31
N LEU A 9 3.33 -1.67 1.90
CA LEU A 9 2.13 -2.05 1.17
C LEU A 9 1.28 -0.79 0.92
N MET A 10 1.03 -0.50 -0.35
CA MET A 10 0.10 0.52 -0.80
C MET A 10 -1.15 -0.15 -1.38
N ALA A 11 -2.35 0.27 -0.98
CA ALA A 11 -3.59 -0.34 -1.45
C ALA A 11 -4.76 0.67 -1.50
N SER A 12 -5.80 0.30 -2.24
CA SER A 12 -7.10 0.97 -2.26
C SER A 12 -8.20 0.08 -1.69
N ASP A 13 -9.28 0.69 -1.21
CA ASP A 13 -10.48 0.00 -0.72
C ASP A 13 -11.24 -0.77 -1.82
N ALA A 14 -10.92 -0.53 -3.10
CA ALA A 14 -11.38 -1.30 -4.25
C ALA A 14 -10.72 -2.69 -4.36
N GLY A 15 -9.77 -3.02 -3.47
CA GLY A 15 -9.14 -4.34 -3.40
C GLY A 15 -7.89 -4.51 -4.27
N TYR A 16 -7.26 -3.40 -4.71
CA TYR A 16 -6.03 -3.42 -5.49
C TYR A 16 -4.89 -2.75 -4.72
N GLY A 17 -3.67 -3.26 -4.89
CA GLY A 17 -2.48 -2.73 -4.23
C GLY A 17 -1.19 -3.36 -4.75
N PHE A 18 -0.06 -2.86 -4.26
CA PHE A 18 1.27 -3.34 -4.59
C PHE A 18 2.27 -3.05 -3.46
N VAL A 19 3.36 -3.81 -3.43
CA VAL A 19 4.51 -3.56 -2.55
C VAL A 19 5.47 -2.59 -3.26
N CYS A 20 5.96 -1.59 -2.53
CA CYS A 20 6.96 -0.63 -3.01
C CYS A 20 7.99 -0.33 -1.91
N THR A 21 8.98 0.51 -2.19
CA THR A 21 9.88 1.05 -1.15
C THR A 21 9.47 2.47 -0.75
N PHE A 22 9.97 2.94 0.40
CA PHE A 22 9.79 4.32 0.81
C PHE A 22 10.34 5.31 -0.23
N ASN A 23 11.46 5.00 -0.89
CA ASN A 23 12.00 5.82 -1.97
C ASN A 23 11.03 5.99 -3.16
N ASP A 24 10.16 5.01 -3.43
CA ASP A 24 9.12 5.15 -4.46
C ASP A 24 8.08 6.23 -4.12
N LEU A 25 7.90 6.57 -2.84
CA LEU A 25 7.00 7.65 -2.40
C LEU A 25 7.64 9.04 -2.51
N VAL A 26 8.97 9.12 -2.58
CA VAL A 26 9.69 10.40 -2.54
C VAL A 26 9.51 11.16 -3.86
N ALA A 27 8.70 12.22 -3.81
CA ALA A 27 8.50 13.16 -4.91
C ALA A 27 9.20 14.50 -4.62
N ARG A 28 10.04 14.97 -5.55
CA ARG A 28 10.82 16.22 -5.40
C ARG A 28 10.13 17.45 -6.00
N ASN A 29 9.13 17.24 -6.83
CA ASN A 29 8.34 18.29 -7.47
C ASN A 29 7.16 18.72 -6.58
N ARG A 30 6.76 19.99 -6.67
CA ARG A 30 5.66 20.55 -5.87
C ARG A 30 4.30 19.87 -6.12
N ALA A 31 4.09 19.34 -7.32
CA ALA A 31 2.86 18.62 -7.68
C ALA A 31 2.79 17.20 -7.10
N GLY A 32 3.89 16.71 -6.50
CA GLY A 32 3.99 15.33 -6.03
C GLY A 32 4.06 14.30 -7.16
N LYS A 33 3.81 13.03 -6.80
CA LYS A 33 3.84 11.87 -7.69
C LYS A 33 2.49 11.15 -7.65
N ALA A 34 1.94 10.84 -8.82
CA ALA A 34 0.84 9.89 -8.93
C ALA A 34 1.41 8.48 -8.65
N LEU A 35 1.14 7.93 -7.46
CA LEU A 35 1.70 6.66 -7.00
C LEU A 35 0.71 5.49 -7.15
N ILE A 36 -0.53 5.68 -6.70
CA ILE A 36 -1.60 4.69 -6.80
C ILE A 36 -2.77 5.32 -7.56
N THR A 37 -3.30 4.62 -8.55
CA THR A 37 -4.51 5.03 -9.27
C THR A 37 -5.72 4.45 -8.57
N LEU A 38 -6.69 5.31 -8.28
CA LEU A 38 -7.93 4.91 -7.62
C LEU A 38 -9.02 4.68 -8.67
N PRO A 39 -9.74 3.54 -8.62
CA PRO A 39 -11.03 3.41 -9.27
C PRO A 39 -12.01 4.49 -8.82
N GLU A 40 -13.10 4.66 -9.56
CA GLU A 40 -14.12 5.67 -9.22
C GLU A 40 -14.67 5.45 -7.79
N ASN A 41 -14.70 6.52 -7.00
CA ASN A 41 -15.12 6.53 -5.58
C ASN A 41 -14.30 5.64 -4.63
N ALA A 42 -13.16 5.11 -5.06
CA ALA A 42 -12.25 4.38 -4.20
C ALA A 42 -11.38 5.32 -3.36
N HIS A 43 -10.93 4.82 -2.21
CA HIS A 43 -10.08 5.54 -1.26
C HIS A 43 -8.77 4.79 -1.05
N VAL A 44 -7.75 5.53 -0.63
CA VAL A 44 -6.45 4.97 -0.23
C VAL A 44 -6.60 4.30 1.13
N MET A 45 -6.12 3.07 1.25
CA MET A 45 -5.95 2.40 2.54
C MET A 45 -4.73 2.96 3.27
N PRO A 46 -4.72 3.01 4.62
CA PRO A 46 -3.53 3.40 5.36
C PRO A 46 -2.32 2.56 4.90
N PRO A 47 -1.20 3.19 4.48
CA PRO A 47 0.00 2.46 4.11
C PRO A 47 0.49 1.59 5.27
N VAL A 48 0.91 0.37 4.96
CA VAL A 48 1.41 -0.57 5.97
C VAL A 48 2.90 -0.75 5.77
N VAL A 49 3.66 -0.57 6.85
CA VAL A 49 5.08 -0.90 6.90
C VAL A 49 5.22 -2.41 6.93
N ILE A 50 6.02 -2.97 6.01
CA ILE A 50 6.32 -4.39 6.00
C ILE A 50 7.62 -4.58 6.78
N GLU A 51 7.52 -5.13 7.99
CA GLU A 51 8.67 -5.31 8.88
C GLU A 51 9.49 -6.55 8.49
N ASP A 52 8.83 -7.65 8.09
CA ASP A 52 9.48 -8.87 7.63
C ASP A 52 8.91 -9.36 6.30
N ALA A 53 9.77 -9.82 5.38
CA ALA A 53 9.36 -10.35 4.08
C ALA A 53 8.57 -11.68 4.17
N SER A 54 8.56 -12.33 5.34
CA SER A 54 7.83 -13.56 5.62
C SER A 54 6.46 -13.33 6.26
N ASP A 55 6.11 -12.07 6.56
CA ASP A 55 4.80 -11.65 7.08
C ASP A 55 3.67 -12.07 6.13
N MET A 56 2.48 -12.22 6.70
CA MET A 56 1.26 -12.56 5.95
C MET A 56 0.43 -11.31 5.70
N LEU A 57 -0.04 -11.13 4.46
CA LEU A 57 -1.06 -10.15 4.14
C LEU A 57 -2.43 -10.71 4.52
N LEU A 58 -3.17 -9.97 5.35
CA LEU A 58 -4.56 -10.25 5.70
C LEU A 58 -5.49 -9.17 5.13
N ALA A 59 -6.42 -9.57 4.26
CA ALA A 59 -7.48 -8.70 3.75
C ALA A 59 -8.82 -9.05 4.41
N ILE A 60 -9.54 -8.04 4.88
CA ILE A 60 -10.89 -8.16 5.44
C ILE A 60 -11.81 -7.20 4.68
N THR A 61 -12.86 -7.74 4.08
CA THR A 61 -13.83 -6.95 3.30
C THR A 61 -14.98 -6.46 4.17
N GLN A 62 -15.65 -5.38 3.75
CA GLN A 62 -16.88 -4.89 4.41
C GLN A 62 -18.01 -5.95 4.46
N ALA A 63 -18.02 -6.89 3.50
CA ALA A 63 -18.96 -8.00 3.47
C ALA A 63 -18.55 -9.20 4.36
N GLY A 64 -17.50 -9.06 5.18
CA GLY A 64 -17.08 -10.08 6.14
C GLY A 64 -16.28 -11.24 5.56
N ARG A 65 -15.78 -11.14 4.33
CA ARG A 65 -14.84 -12.13 3.76
C ARG A 65 -13.41 -11.83 4.19
N MET A 66 -12.65 -12.89 4.48
CA MET A 66 -11.25 -12.83 4.85
C MET A 66 -10.40 -13.63 3.85
N LEU A 67 -9.22 -13.13 3.53
CA LEU A 67 -8.22 -13.80 2.70
C LEU A 67 -6.83 -13.53 3.31
N MET A 68 -6.01 -14.57 3.41
CA MET A 68 -4.64 -14.46 3.93
C MET A 68 -3.65 -15.18 3.01
N PHE A 69 -2.57 -14.50 2.65
CA PHE A 69 -1.50 -15.04 1.78
C PHE A 69 -0.16 -14.34 2.04
N ARG A 70 0.92 -14.85 1.44
CA ARG A 70 2.23 -14.20 1.41
C ARG A 70 2.38 -13.38 0.14
#